data_AF-A0A950RR06-F1
#
_entry.id   AF-A0A950RR06-F1
#
_cell.length_a   1.000
_cell.length_b   1.000
_cell.length_c   1.000
_cell.angle_alpha   90.00
_cell.angle_beta   90.00
_cell.angle_gamma   90.00
#
_symmetry.space_group_name_H-M   'P 1'
#
loop_
_entity.id
_entity.type
_entity.pdbx_description
1 polymer ?
#
loop_
_entity_poly.entity_id
_entity_poly.type
_entity_poly.pdbx_seq_one_letter_code
_entity_poly.pdbx_strand_id
1 'polypeptide(L)'
;MREDVRIQQWQRDLAQPHRHPGPADLDQFGTQALAWVVQHFTTLPEQSIGETASRAHMEGLLGEPAPETGQAFARVFAEFREKIAPFAFRVDHPRFLAFVPGAPTFWSILGDLLCAG
;
A
#
# COMPACT_ATOMS: atom_id res chain seq x y z
N MET A 1 -10.15 19.64 34.81
CA MET A 1 -8.78 19.37 35.32
C MET A 1 -8.08 18.16 34.67
N ARG A 2 -8.73 17.02 34.35
CA ARG A 2 -8.07 15.93 33.57
C ARG A 2 -8.04 16.17 32.06
N GLU A 3 -8.98 16.94 31.51
CA GLU A 3 -9.00 17.32 30.09
C GLU A 3 -7.87 18.28 29.70
N ASP A 4 -7.56 19.27 30.55
CA ASP A 4 -6.53 20.27 30.27
C ASP A 4 -5.14 19.65 30.07
N VAL A 5 -4.82 18.61 30.84
CA VAL A 5 -3.52 17.91 30.77
C VAL A 5 -3.37 17.14 29.46
N ARG A 6 -4.46 16.54 28.97
CA ARG A 6 -4.45 15.75 27.72
C ARG A 6 -4.34 16.65 26.49
N ILE A 7 -5.03 17.80 26.51
CA ILE A 7 -4.92 18.82 25.47
C ILE A 7 -3.49 19.40 25.42
N GLN A 8 -2.89 19.72 26.57
CA GLN A 8 -1.50 20.20 26.62
C GLN A 8 -0.48 19.17 26.15
N GLN A 9 -0.74 17.88 26.36
CA GLN A 9 0.11 16.80 25.83
C GLN A 9 0.02 16.74 24.30
N TRP A 10 -1.20 16.72 23.74
CA TRP A 10 -1.39 16.73 22.29
C TRP A 10 -0.82 17.97 21.61
N GLN A 11 -0.93 19.14 22.23
CA GLN A 11 -0.31 20.37 21.71
C GLN A 11 1.22 20.26 21.63
N ARG A 12 1.86 19.61 22.62
CA ARG A 12 3.31 19.35 22.58
C ARG A 12 3.67 18.34 21.50
N ASP A 13 2.91 17.25 21.39
CA ASP A 13 3.18 16.18 20.42
C ASP A 13 2.97 16.66 18.97
N LEU A 14 1.95 17.49 18.73
CA LEU A 14 1.66 18.08 17.41
C LEU A 14 2.59 19.25 17.05
N ALA A 15 3.25 19.89 18.02
CA ALA A 15 4.19 20.98 17.76
C ALA A 15 5.48 20.51 17.07
N GLN A 16 5.79 19.21 17.12
CA GLN A 16 6.87 18.59 16.36
C GLN A 16 6.30 17.50 15.44
N PRO A 17 5.70 17.88 14.29
CA PRO A 17 5.11 16.90 13.38
C PRO A 17 6.17 15.88 12.97
N HIS A 18 5.76 14.61 12.88
CA HIS A 18 6.62 13.56 12.37
C HIS A 18 7.16 13.95 10.99
N ARG A 19 8.44 13.63 10.75
CA ARG A 19 9.13 13.99 9.51
C ARG A 19 8.38 13.36 8.33
N HIS A 20 7.83 14.22 7.46
CA HIS A 20 7.33 13.78 6.17
C HIS A 20 8.50 13.39 5.26
N PRO A 21 8.37 12.35 4.42
CA PRO A 21 9.35 12.05 3.37
C PRO A 21 9.68 13.29 2.53
N GLY A 22 10.96 13.50 2.22
CA GLY A 22 11.43 14.57 1.36
C GLY A 22 11.39 14.19 -0.13
N PRO A 23 11.74 15.11 -1.05
CA PRO A 23 11.73 14.83 -2.48
C PRO A 23 12.62 13.66 -2.92
N ALA A 24 13.77 13.46 -2.27
CA ALA A 24 14.65 12.32 -2.54
C ALA A 24 14.01 10.97 -2.14
N ASP A 25 13.19 10.97 -1.09
CA ASP A 25 12.45 9.78 -0.68
C ASP A 25 11.37 9.42 -1.72
N LEU A 26 10.69 10.42 -2.30
CA LEU A 26 9.69 10.22 -3.36
C LEU A 26 10.29 9.51 -4.58
N ASP A 27 11.46 9.96 -5.05
CA ASP A 27 12.15 9.32 -6.18
C ASP A 27 12.48 7.84 -5.89
N GLN A 28 13.01 7.57 -4.71
CA GLN A 28 13.32 6.21 -4.27
C GLN A 28 12.07 5.33 -4.15
N PHE A 29 10.98 5.85 -3.59
CA PHE A 29 9.74 5.10 -3.40
C PHE A 29 9.03 4.86 -4.73
N GLY A 30 8.99 5.87 -5.60
CA GLY A 30 8.44 5.78 -6.95
C GLY A 30 9.16 4.74 -7.79
N THR A 31 10.49 4.72 -7.75
CA THR A 31 11.30 3.71 -8.45
C THR A 31 10.98 2.29 -7.97
N GLN A 32 10.85 2.06 -6.66
CA GLN A 32 10.49 0.76 -6.10
C GLN A 32 9.07 0.32 -6.49
N ALA A 33 8.10 1.23 -6.41
CA ALA A 33 6.72 0.95 -6.78
C ALA A 33 6.59 0.61 -8.28
N LEU A 34 7.24 1.40 -9.15
CA LEU A 34 7.27 1.14 -10.59
C LEU A 34 7.94 -0.19 -10.92
N ALA A 35 9.05 -0.52 -10.26
CA ALA A 35 9.72 -1.81 -10.45
C ALA A 35 8.79 -2.99 -10.11
N TRP A 36 7.98 -2.86 -9.05
CA TRP A 36 6.98 -3.86 -8.70
C TRP A 36 5.85 -3.95 -9.72
N VAL A 37 5.36 -2.83 -10.26
CA VAL A 37 4.36 -2.82 -11.35
C VAL A 37 4.91 -3.49 -12.61
N VAL A 38 6.16 -3.20 -12.99
CA VAL A 38 6.83 -3.85 -14.13
C VAL A 38 6.93 -5.36 -13.89
N GLN A 39 7.36 -5.77 -12.70
CA GLN A 39 7.42 -7.19 -12.33
C GLN A 39 6.03 -7.85 -12.41
N HIS A 40 4.99 -7.17 -11.92
CA HIS A 40 3.61 -7.65 -11.94
C HIS A 40 3.18 -8.01 -13.36
N PHE A 41 3.32 -7.10 -14.32
CA PHE A 41 2.89 -7.33 -15.71
C PHE A 41 3.78 -8.32 -16.47
N THR A 42 5.09 -8.31 -16.21
CA THR A 42 6.05 -9.20 -16.91
C THR A 42 5.97 -10.65 -16.45
N THR A 43 5.37 -10.91 -15.29
CA THR A 43 5.18 -12.26 -14.73
C THR A 43 3.71 -12.61 -14.51
N LEU A 44 2.80 -11.82 -15.07
CA LEU A 44 1.36 -11.94 -14.81
C LEU A 44 0.80 -13.34 -15.15
N PRO A 45 1.15 -14.00 -16.27
CA PRO A 45 0.65 -15.33 -16.58
C PRO A 45 1.09 -16.44 -15.60
N GLU A 46 2.22 -16.25 -14.92
CA GLU A 46 2.79 -17.18 -13.95
C GLU A 46 2.27 -16.95 -12.52
N GLN A 47 1.70 -15.79 -12.25
CA GLN A 47 1.18 -15.45 -10.92
C GLN A 47 -0.10 -16.23 -10.58
N SER A 48 -0.35 -16.36 -9.27
CA SER A 48 -1.68 -16.74 -8.78
C SER A 48 -2.68 -15.63 -9.12
N ILE A 49 -3.90 -16.01 -9.53
CA ILE A 49 -5.00 -15.05 -9.72
C ILE A 49 -5.27 -14.27 -8.44
N GLY A 50 -5.08 -14.90 -7.27
CA GLY A 50 -5.37 -14.34 -5.96
C GLY A 50 -5.71 -15.48 -5.00
N GLU A 51 -5.38 -15.29 -3.73
CA GLU A 51 -5.67 -16.26 -2.67
C GLU A 51 -6.91 -15.82 -1.88
N THR A 52 -7.73 -16.79 -1.50
CA THR A 52 -8.86 -16.56 -0.60
C THR A 52 -8.46 -16.87 0.83
N ALA A 53 -8.91 -16.05 1.78
CA ALA A 53 -8.70 -16.26 3.20
C ALA A 53 -10.00 -16.07 3.97
N SER A 54 -10.12 -16.73 5.14
CA SER A 54 -11.24 -16.48 6.03
C SER A 54 -11.12 -15.11 6.69
N ARG A 55 -12.25 -14.55 7.14
CA ARG A 55 -12.25 -13.31 7.94
C ARG A 55 -11.30 -13.41 9.13
N ALA A 56 -11.37 -14.49 9.91
CA ALA A 56 -10.53 -14.67 11.09
C ALA A 56 -9.03 -14.71 10.74
N HIS A 57 -8.67 -15.30 9.59
CA HIS A 57 -7.28 -15.25 9.09
C HIS A 57 -6.88 -13.80 8.79
N MET A 58 -7.69 -13.06 8.03
CA MET A 58 -7.36 -11.68 7.65
C MET A 58 -7.33 -10.74 8.87
N GLU A 59 -8.20 -10.94 9.86
CA GLU A 59 -8.16 -10.22 11.12
C GLU A 59 -6.90 -10.53 11.91
N GLY A 60 -6.45 -11.79 11.95
CA GLY A 60 -5.16 -12.15 12.54
C GLY A 60 -3.96 -11.54 11.81
N LEU A 61 -4.08 -11.32 10.50
CA LEU A 61 -3.00 -10.80 9.66
C LEU A 61 -2.90 -9.27 9.65
N LEU A 62 -4.05 -8.57 9.69
CA LEU A 62 -4.16 -7.12 9.47
C LEU A 62 -4.82 -6.37 10.63
N GLY A 63 -5.41 -7.05 11.60
CA GLY A 63 -6.16 -6.47 12.72
C GLY A 63 -5.29 -5.93 13.86
N GLU A 64 -4.21 -5.22 13.51
CA GLU A 64 -3.34 -4.55 14.48
C GLU A 64 -3.73 -3.08 14.70
N PRO A 65 -3.46 -2.49 15.88
CA PRO A 65 -3.66 -1.06 16.09
C PRO A 65 -2.85 -0.23 15.09
N ALA A 66 -3.40 0.92 14.67
CA ALA A 66 -2.66 1.86 13.85
C ALA A 66 -1.36 2.28 14.56
N PRO A 67 -0.21 2.35 13.85
CA PRO A 67 1.05 2.68 14.47
C PRO A 67 1.05 4.15 14.92
N GLU A 68 1.42 4.39 16.17
CA GLU A 68 1.54 5.74 16.75
C GLU A 68 2.77 6.50 16.24
N THR A 69 3.71 5.80 15.59
CA THR A 69 4.91 6.38 14.99
C THR A 69 5.07 5.94 13.54
N GLY A 70 5.63 6.84 12.71
CA GLY A 70 5.88 6.55 11.31
C GLY A 70 6.82 5.35 11.11
N GLN A 71 6.57 4.58 10.06
CA GLN A 71 7.40 3.45 9.66
C GLN A 71 8.19 3.78 8.39
N ALA A 72 9.33 3.12 8.20
CA ALA A 72 10.07 3.21 6.95
C ALA A 72 9.24 2.64 5.79
N PHE A 73 9.21 3.33 4.65
CA PHE A 73 8.45 2.91 3.47
C PHE A 73 8.77 1.46 3.05
N ALA A 74 10.03 1.06 3.08
CA ALA A 74 10.43 -0.31 2.73
C ALA A 74 9.74 -1.38 3.57
N ARG A 75 9.48 -1.09 4.86
CA ARG A 75 8.74 -2.00 5.74
C ARG A 75 7.27 -2.06 5.35
N VAL A 76 6.62 -0.91 5.14
CA VAL A 76 5.22 -0.85 4.70
C VAL A 76 5.04 -1.55 3.36
N PHE A 77 5.99 -1.38 2.43
CA PHE A 77 5.97 -2.00 1.12
C PHE A 77 6.18 -3.53 1.19
N ALA A 78 7.03 -4.01 2.10
CA ALA A 78 7.17 -5.45 2.38
C ALA A 78 5.87 -6.02 2.95
N GLU A 79 5.26 -5.35 3.92
CA GLU A 79 3.99 -5.77 4.51
C GLU A 79 2.86 -5.80 3.47
N PHE A 80 2.80 -4.83 2.55
CA PHE A 80 1.88 -4.88 1.41
C PHE A 80 2.12 -6.13 0.56
N ARG A 81 3.37 -6.40 0.18
CA ARG A 81 3.72 -7.54 -0.68
C ARG A 81 3.42 -8.89 -0.04
N GLU A 82 3.56 -9.00 1.27
CA GLU A 82 3.40 -10.24 2.02
C GLU A 82 1.96 -10.45 2.51
N LYS A 83 1.33 -9.40 3.04
CA LYS A 83 0.04 -9.49 3.73
C LYS A 83 -1.16 -9.10 2.87
N ILE A 84 -0.96 -8.35 1.78
CA ILE A 84 -2.06 -7.78 0.97
C ILE A 84 -2.04 -8.33 -0.45
N ALA A 85 -0.93 -8.18 -1.18
CA ALA A 85 -0.83 -8.52 -2.59
C ALA A 85 -1.17 -10.00 -2.96
N PRO A 86 -0.94 -11.01 -2.10
CA PRO A 86 -1.35 -12.38 -2.39
C PRO A 86 -2.87 -12.56 -2.36
N PHE A 87 -3.57 -11.82 -1.49
CA PHE A 87 -5.01 -11.92 -1.27
C PHE A 87 -5.82 -10.96 -2.15
N ALA A 88 -5.16 -10.11 -2.93
CA ALA A 88 -5.80 -9.28 -3.93
C ALA A 88 -6.02 -10.07 -5.23
N PHE A 89 -7.27 -10.11 -5.71
CA PHE A 89 -7.59 -10.71 -7.00
C PHE A 89 -7.10 -9.83 -8.16
N ARG A 90 -6.27 -10.42 -9.01
CA ARG A 90 -5.70 -9.82 -10.21
C ARG A 90 -6.71 -9.88 -11.35
N VAL A 91 -7.54 -8.84 -11.46
CA VAL A 91 -8.61 -8.74 -12.47
C VAL A 91 -8.09 -8.59 -13.90
N ASP A 92 -6.81 -8.28 -14.05
CA ASP A 92 -6.05 -8.15 -15.29
C ASP A 92 -5.35 -9.45 -15.70
N HIS A 93 -5.37 -10.48 -14.84
CA HIS A 93 -4.72 -11.75 -15.11
C HIS A 93 -5.39 -12.48 -16.31
N PRO A 94 -4.63 -13.08 -17.25
CA PRO A 94 -5.18 -13.67 -18.49
C PRO A 94 -6.16 -14.83 -18.27
N ARG A 95 -6.10 -15.49 -17.10
CA ARG A 95 -7.03 -16.54 -16.67
C ARG A 95 -8.14 -16.06 -15.71
N PHE A 96 -8.26 -14.75 -15.45
CA PHE A 96 -9.37 -14.21 -14.67
C PHE A 96 -10.58 -13.98 -15.60
N LEU A 97 -11.59 -14.85 -15.50
CA LEU A 97 -12.76 -14.88 -16.41
C LEU A 97 -14.08 -14.51 -15.71
N ALA A 98 -14.01 -13.93 -14.51
CA ALA A 98 -15.18 -13.46 -13.78
C ALA A 98 -15.48 -11.99 -14.10
N PHE A 99 -16.75 -11.60 -14.03
CA PHE A 99 -17.20 -10.20 -14.16
C PHE A 99 -16.76 -9.52 -15.48
N VAL A 100 -16.35 -8.25 -15.40
CA VAL A 100 -15.80 -7.45 -16.50
C VAL A 100 -14.29 -7.33 -16.28
N PRO A 101 -13.43 -7.66 -17.26
CA PRO A 101 -11.99 -7.59 -17.11
C PRO A 101 -11.50 -6.17 -16.78
N GLY A 102 -10.59 -6.07 -15.81
CA GLY A 102 -9.78 -4.87 -15.65
C GLY A 102 -8.69 -4.89 -16.72
N ALA A 103 -8.72 -3.96 -17.66
CA ALA A 103 -7.73 -3.88 -18.75
C ALA A 103 -6.83 -2.63 -18.57
N PRO A 104 -6.00 -2.57 -17.51
CA PRO A 104 -5.08 -1.45 -17.33
C PRO A 104 -4.04 -1.42 -18.46
N THR A 105 -3.63 -0.22 -18.84
CA THR A 105 -2.53 0.00 -19.80
C THR A 105 -1.41 0.75 -19.11
N PHE A 106 -0.18 0.65 -19.62
CA PHE A 106 0.93 1.44 -19.07
C PHE A 106 0.66 2.94 -19.15
N TRP A 107 -0.06 3.39 -20.17
CA TRP A 107 -0.48 4.78 -20.30
C TRP A 107 -1.49 5.21 -19.23
N SER A 108 -2.46 4.36 -18.88
CA SER A 108 -3.41 4.69 -17.81
C SER A 108 -2.71 4.74 -16.45
N ILE A 109 -1.79 3.80 -16.17
CA ILE A 109 -1.02 3.78 -14.90
C ILE A 109 -0.17 5.05 -14.76
N LEU A 110 0.56 5.43 -15.82
CA LEU A 110 1.34 6.66 -15.82
C LEU A 110 0.45 7.91 -15.74
N GLY A 111 -0.72 7.88 -16.39
CA GLY A 111 -1.72 8.93 -16.28
C GLY A 111 -2.19 9.15 -14.84
N ASP A 112 -2.58 8.08 -14.15
CA ASP A 112 -3.01 8.13 -12.75
C ASP A 112 -1.88 8.65 -11.84
N LEU A 113 -0.64 8.23 -12.07
CA LEU A 113 0.53 8.71 -11.33
C LEU A 113 0.76 10.21 -11.53
N LEU A 114 0.65 10.70 -12.78
CA LEU A 114 0.83 12.12 -13.09
C LEU A 114 -0.30 12.97 -12.51
N CYS A 115 -1.54 12.48 -12.51
CA CYS A 115 -2.67 13.19 -11.91
C CYS A 115 -2.58 13.32 -10.38
N ALA A 116 -1.77 12.49 -9.71
CA ALA A 116 -1.59 12.53 -8.26
C ALA A 116 -0.59 13.60 -7.79
N GLY A 117 0.25 14.14 -8.68
CA GLY A 117 1.23 15.20 -8.38
C GLY A 117 0.73 16.60 -8.71
#